data_AF-A0A439LJ94-F1
#
_entry.id   AF-A0A439LJ94-F1
#
_cell.length_a   1.000
_cell.length_b   1.000
_cell.length_c   1.000
_cell.angle_alpha   90.00
_cell.angle_beta   90.00
_cell.angle_gamma   90.00
#
_symmetry.space_group_name_H-M   'P 1'
#
loop_
_entity.id
_entity.type
_entity.pdbx_description
1 polymer ?
#
loop_
_entity_poly.entity_id
_entity_poly.type
_entity_poly.pdbx_seq_one_letter_code
_entity_poly.pdbx_strand_id
1 'polypeptide(L)'
;PETFPYGIYAVPEISTVGQSEEQVRESGGAYEVGVARFRETSRGHIMGVNTGFLKLLFSIETRRLLGAHIVGEGATELIHIGQAVINLGGTVDFFVNNTFNYPTLAEAYKIAGLDAWNRMGRG
;
A
#
# COMPACT_ATOMS: atom_id res chain seq x y z
N PRO A 1 12.12 -16.08 -4.93
CA PRO A 1 11.71 -14.67 -4.69
C PRO A 1 12.34 -14.18 -3.39
N GLU A 2 12.81 -12.94 -3.34
CA GLU A 2 13.38 -12.37 -2.11
C GLU A 2 12.29 -11.78 -1.19
N THR A 3 11.11 -11.48 -1.73
CA THR A 3 10.00 -10.88 -0.97
C THR A 3 8.76 -11.77 -1.01
N PHE A 4 8.33 -12.25 0.17
CA PHE A 4 7.14 -13.08 0.36
C PHE A 4 6.07 -12.31 1.15
N PRO A 5 4.78 -12.38 0.75
CA PRO A 5 3.71 -11.81 1.53
C PRO A 5 3.40 -12.71 2.74
N TYR A 6 3.02 -12.10 3.84
CA TYR A 6 2.46 -12.78 5.00
C TYR A 6 0.97 -12.44 5.09
N GLY A 7 0.13 -13.44 5.29
CA GLY A 7 -1.32 -13.28 5.43
C GLY A 7 -1.80 -13.87 6.75
N ILE A 8 -2.73 -13.17 7.41
CA ILE A 8 -3.44 -13.63 8.59
C ILE A 8 -4.94 -13.54 8.28
N TYR A 9 -5.59 -14.71 8.23
CA TYR A 9 -7.00 -14.88 7.86
C TYR A 9 -7.94 -14.66 9.06
N ALA A 10 -7.73 -13.58 9.79
CA ALA A 10 -8.60 -13.14 10.88
C ALA A 10 -9.74 -12.26 10.36
N VAL A 11 -10.59 -11.76 11.26
CA VAL A 11 -11.61 -10.75 10.93
C VAL A 11 -11.29 -9.46 11.70
N PRO A 12 -10.82 -8.39 11.04
CA PRO A 12 -10.50 -8.29 9.60
C PRO A 12 -9.21 -9.06 9.22
N GLU A 13 -9.07 -9.38 7.93
CA GLU A 13 -7.83 -9.97 7.40
C GLU A 13 -6.66 -8.99 7.49
N ILE A 14 -5.45 -9.52 7.57
CA ILE A 14 -4.22 -8.74 7.56
C ILE A 14 -3.27 -9.34 6.54
N SER A 15 -2.64 -8.51 5.72
CA SER A 15 -1.53 -8.97 4.89
C SER A 15 -0.44 -7.92 4.73
N THR A 16 0.81 -8.36 4.72
CA THR A 16 1.98 -7.49 4.63
C THR A 16 3.02 -8.07 3.67
N VAL A 17 3.81 -7.20 3.05
CA VAL A 17 4.93 -7.57 2.19
C VAL A 17 5.99 -6.47 2.21
N GLY A 18 7.27 -6.83 2.16
CA GLY A 18 8.37 -5.87 2.25
C GLY A 18 8.69 -5.45 3.69
N GLN A 19 9.26 -4.26 3.85
CA GLN A 19 9.72 -3.74 5.14
C GLN A 19 8.59 -3.14 5.98
N SER A 20 8.69 -3.27 7.30
CA SER A 20 7.92 -2.49 8.26
C SER A 20 8.55 -1.11 8.46
N GLU A 21 7.80 -0.15 9.01
CA GLU A 21 8.37 1.17 9.34
C GLU A 21 9.49 1.07 10.38
N GLU A 22 9.41 0.11 11.30
CA GLU A 22 10.46 -0.15 12.30
C GLU A 22 11.76 -0.57 11.62
N GLN A 23 11.70 -1.53 10.70
CA GLN A 23 12.86 -1.98 9.92
C GLN A 23 13.47 -0.85 9.09
N VAL A 24 12.65 0.02 8.50
CA VAL A 24 13.16 1.18 7.75
C VAL A 24 13.86 2.15 8.69
N ARG A 25 13.27 2.48 9.85
CA ARG A 25 13.88 3.35 10.86
C ARG A 25 15.20 2.79 11.40
N GLU A 26 15.26 1.49 11.70
CA GLU A 26 16.47 0.80 12.16
C GLU A 26 17.60 0.81 11.13
N SER A 27 17.26 0.74 9.84
CA SER A 27 18.22 0.85 8.74
C SER A 27 18.73 2.28 8.50
N GLY A 28 18.18 3.28 9.20
CA GLY A 28 18.51 4.69 9.00
C GLY A 28 17.92 5.32 7.74
N GLY A 29 17.02 4.62 7.03
CA GLY A 29 16.43 5.09 5.79
C GLY A 29 15.32 6.13 6.00
N ALA A 30 15.33 7.19 5.18
CA ALA A 30 14.21 8.13 5.11
C ALA A 30 13.06 7.56 4.26
N TYR A 31 11.84 7.61 4.80
CA TYR A 31 10.64 7.14 4.11
C TYR A 31 9.45 8.06 4.32
N GLU A 32 8.51 8.00 3.37
CA GLU A 32 7.18 8.57 3.47
C GLU A 32 6.13 7.47 3.52
N VAL A 33 5.00 7.77 4.15
CA VAL A 33 3.88 6.84 4.27
C VAL A 33 2.74 7.33 3.41
N GLY A 34 2.06 6.41 2.72
CA GLY A 34 0.79 6.66 2.04
C GLY A 34 -0.30 5.77 2.63
N VAL A 35 -1.47 6.34 2.93
CA VAL A 35 -2.58 5.61 3.54
C VAL A 35 -3.88 5.83 2.75
N ALA A 36 -4.60 4.74 2.52
CA ALA A 36 -5.97 4.77 2.03
C ALA A 36 -6.85 3.98 2.99
N ARG A 37 -7.94 4.57 3.47
CA ARG A 37 -8.92 3.88 4.33
C ARG A 37 -10.02 3.30 3.47
N PHE A 38 -10.40 2.04 3.68
CA PHE A 38 -11.40 1.38 2.84
C PHE A 38 -12.77 2.06 2.93
N ARG A 39 -13.11 2.61 4.08
CA ARG A 39 -14.32 3.42 4.29
C ARG A 39 -14.39 4.69 3.42
N GLU A 40 -13.29 5.11 2.80
CA GLU A 40 -13.19 6.29 1.91
C GLU A 40 -13.11 5.88 0.43
N THR A 41 -13.12 4.57 0.14
CA THR A 41 -13.16 4.04 -1.23
C THR A 41 -14.60 3.81 -1.67
N SER A 42 -14.87 3.94 -2.97
CA SER A 42 -16.22 3.76 -3.51
C SER A 42 -16.69 2.33 -3.37
N ARG A 43 -15.78 1.36 -3.59
CA ARG A 43 -16.09 -0.06 -3.34
C ARG A 43 -16.37 -0.32 -1.86
N GLY A 44 -15.59 0.23 -0.94
CA GLY A 44 -15.79 0.07 0.50
C GLY A 44 -17.13 0.63 0.97
N HIS A 45 -17.55 1.79 0.46
CA HIS A 45 -18.89 2.33 0.70
C HIS A 45 -19.99 1.39 0.22
N ILE A 46 -19.88 0.85 -1.01
CA ILE A 46 -20.87 -0.09 -1.56
C ILE A 46 -20.96 -1.37 -0.71
N MET A 47 -19.84 -1.85 -0.19
CA MET A 47 -19.78 -3.06 0.63
C MET A 47 -20.15 -2.81 2.11
N GLY A 48 -20.33 -1.55 2.53
CA GLY A 48 -20.56 -1.21 3.94
C GLY A 48 -19.33 -1.42 4.83
N VAL A 49 -18.13 -1.39 4.26
CA VAL A 49 -16.86 -1.56 5.01
C VAL A 49 -16.54 -0.26 5.75
N ASN A 50 -16.55 -0.31 7.09
CA ASN A 50 -16.33 0.85 7.95
C ASN A 50 -14.92 0.91 8.57
N THR A 51 -14.14 -0.16 8.45
CA THR A 51 -12.81 -0.33 9.05
C THR A 51 -11.81 -0.83 8.02
N GLY A 52 -10.53 -0.75 8.36
CA GLY A 52 -9.45 -1.21 7.49
C GLY A 52 -8.81 -0.13 6.63
N PHE A 53 -7.59 -0.42 6.20
CA PHE A 53 -6.73 0.47 5.45
C PHE A 53 -5.68 -0.31 4.65
N LEU A 54 -5.15 0.38 3.65
CA LEU A 54 -3.92 0.04 2.95
C LEU A 54 -2.88 1.10 3.27
N LYS A 55 -1.68 0.67 3.66
CA LYS A 55 -0.51 1.51 3.96
C LYS A 55 0.66 1.12 3.09
N LEU A 56 1.24 2.10 2.39
CA LEU A 56 2.45 1.96 1.58
C LEU A 56 3.59 2.76 2.20
N LEU A 57 4.78 2.19 2.17
CA LEU A 57 6.02 2.85 2.60
C LEU A 57 6.89 3.11 1.39
N PHE A 58 7.32 4.35 1.18
CA PHE A 58 8.16 4.74 0.06
C PHE A 58 9.47 5.34 0.53
N SER A 59 10.59 4.97 -0.09
CA SER A 59 11.87 5.64 0.11
C SER A 59 11.78 7.09 -0.36
N ILE A 60 12.23 8.06 0.46
CA ILE A 60 12.33 9.46 0.03
C ILE A 60 13.36 9.62 -1.10
N GLU A 61 14.50 8.95 -0.98
CA GLU A 61 15.62 9.11 -1.91
C GLU A 61 15.33 8.50 -3.29
N THR A 62 14.79 7.28 -3.31
CA THR A 62 14.63 6.51 -4.56
C THR A 62 13.20 6.47 -5.07
N ARG A 63 12.23 6.95 -4.27
CA ARG A 63 10.78 6.84 -4.51
C ARG A 63 10.27 5.40 -4.60
N ARG A 64 11.11 4.39 -4.37
CA ARG A 64 10.75 2.96 -4.46
C ARG A 64 9.79 2.56 -3.34
N LEU A 65 8.89 1.65 -3.66
CA LEU A 65 8.06 1.00 -2.65
C LEU A 65 8.93 0.08 -1.79
N LEU A 66 8.92 0.32 -0.48
CA LEU A 66 9.66 -0.44 0.53
C LEU A 66 8.79 -1.52 1.19
N GLY A 67 7.51 -1.25 1.37
CA GLY A 67 6.57 -2.18 2.01
C GLY A 67 5.11 -1.80 1.80
N ALA A 68 4.25 -2.81 1.78
CA ALA A 68 2.81 -2.67 1.73
C ALA A 68 2.17 -3.45 2.89
N HIS A 69 1.19 -2.83 3.54
CA HIS A 69 0.51 -3.38 4.71
C HIS A 69 -0.98 -3.12 4.56
N ILE A 70 -1.78 -4.16 4.69
CA ILE A 70 -3.22 -4.09 4.51
C ILE A 70 -3.89 -4.73 5.71
N VAL A 71 -4.90 -4.07 6.24
CA VAL A 71 -5.82 -4.60 7.24
C VAL A 71 -7.21 -4.35 6.73
N GLY A 72 -8.04 -5.37 6.56
CA GLY A 72 -9.41 -5.22 6.07
C GLY A 72 -9.78 -6.25 5.00
N GLU A 73 -10.94 -6.04 4.41
CA GLU A 73 -11.51 -6.90 3.36
C GLU A 73 -10.55 -7.14 2.20
N GLY A 74 -10.34 -8.41 1.84
CA GLY A 74 -9.51 -8.82 0.71
C GLY A 74 -8.02 -8.49 0.87
N ALA A 75 -7.52 -8.35 2.10
CA ALA A 75 -6.13 -7.98 2.35
C ALA A 75 -5.15 -8.96 1.70
N THR A 76 -5.42 -10.27 1.78
CA THR A 76 -4.54 -11.31 1.23
C THR A 76 -4.57 -11.38 -0.30
N GLU A 77 -5.65 -10.92 -0.93
CA GLU A 77 -5.73 -10.82 -2.39
C GLU A 77 -5.07 -9.53 -2.91
N LEU A 78 -5.33 -8.41 -2.24
CA LEU A 78 -4.82 -7.10 -2.63
C LEU A 78 -3.29 -7.02 -2.50
N ILE A 79 -2.69 -7.68 -1.52
CA ILE A 79 -1.25 -7.59 -1.21
C ILE A 79 -0.35 -7.91 -2.40
N HIS A 80 -0.81 -8.77 -3.31
CA HIS A 80 -0.04 -9.22 -4.46
C HIS A 80 0.31 -8.08 -5.42
N ILE A 81 -0.48 -7.01 -5.46
CA ILE A 81 -0.14 -5.80 -6.23
C ILE A 81 1.11 -5.14 -5.62
N GLY A 82 1.15 -4.96 -4.30
CA GLY A 82 2.31 -4.44 -3.60
C GLY A 82 3.55 -5.32 -3.79
N GLN A 83 3.38 -6.64 -3.68
CA GLN A 83 4.47 -7.60 -3.91
C GLN A 83 5.06 -7.49 -5.32
N ALA A 84 4.21 -7.41 -6.35
CA ALA A 84 4.67 -7.29 -7.72
C ALA A 84 5.48 -6.00 -7.94
N VAL A 85 5.02 -4.87 -7.40
CA VAL A 85 5.70 -3.58 -7.50
C VAL A 85 7.06 -3.60 -6.79
N ILE A 86 7.16 -4.21 -5.59
CA ILE A 86 8.43 -4.38 -4.89
C ILE A 86 9.39 -5.22 -5.72
N ASN A 87 8.95 -6.37 -6.22
CA ASN A 87 9.78 -7.29 -7.01
C ASN A 87 10.30 -6.65 -8.31
N LEU A 88 9.56 -5.72 -8.88
CA LEU A 88 9.94 -4.97 -10.09
C LEU A 88 10.71 -3.67 -9.78
N GLY A 89 10.98 -3.37 -8.51
CA GLY A 89 11.65 -2.13 -8.09
C GLY A 89 10.86 -0.86 -8.41
N GLY A 90 9.52 -0.96 -8.43
CA GLY A 90 8.63 0.13 -8.81
C GLY A 90 8.55 1.24 -7.76
N THR A 91 8.15 2.43 -8.21
CA THR A 91 8.09 3.66 -7.40
C THR A 91 6.65 4.07 -7.09
N VAL A 92 6.49 5.10 -6.26
CA VAL A 92 5.21 5.78 -6.04
C VAL A 92 4.50 6.16 -7.36
N ASP A 93 5.26 6.46 -8.41
CA ASP A 93 4.75 6.89 -9.71
C ASP A 93 3.95 5.78 -10.41
N PHE A 94 4.24 4.50 -10.13
CA PHE A 94 3.40 3.39 -10.60
C PHE A 94 1.97 3.57 -10.10
N PHE A 95 1.77 3.83 -8.81
CA PHE A 95 0.43 3.93 -8.22
C PHE A 95 -0.31 5.19 -8.66
N VAL A 96 0.40 6.30 -8.80
CA VAL A 96 -0.17 7.58 -9.24
C VAL A 96 -0.62 7.51 -10.71
N ASN A 97 0.22 6.94 -11.58
CA ASN A 97 -0.02 6.94 -13.03
C ASN A 97 -0.83 5.72 -13.50
N ASN A 98 -0.79 4.60 -12.79
CA ASN A 98 -1.54 3.41 -13.19
C ASN A 98 -3.05 3.65 -13.08
N THR A 99 -3.78 3.02 -14.01
CA THR A 99 -5.24 2.98 -13.96
C THR A 99 -5.67 1.73 -13.21
N PHE A 100 -6.45 1.94 -12.15
CA PHE A 100 -7.16 0.87 -11.46
C PHE A 100 -8.61 0.90 -11.91
N ASN A 101 -9.21 -0.27 -12.16
CA ASN A 101 -10.63 -0.36 -12.47
C ASN A 101 -11.46 0.30 -11.36
N TYR A 102 -12.64 0.83 -11.70
CA TYR A 102 -13.49 1.54 -10.74
C TYR A 102 -14.95 1.06 -10.85
N PRO A 103 -15.64 0.76 -9.72
CA PRO A 103 -15.13 0.73 -8.34
C PRO A 103 -14.41 -0.61 -7.99
N THR A 104 -13.33 -0.57 -7.23
CA THR A 104 -12.64 -1.75 -6.67
C THR A 104 -11.86 -1.37 -5.41
N LEU A 105 -11.64 -2.30 -4.47
CA LEU A 105 -10.78 -2.02 -3.30
C LEU A 105 -9.33 -1.76 -3.71
N ALA A 106 -8.87 -2.29 -4.84
CA ALA A 106 -7.55 -1.98 -5.38
C ALA A 106 -7.35 -0.49 -5.72
N GLU A 107 -8.41 0.33 -5.82
CA GLU A 107 -8.28 1.79 -5.95
C GLU A 107 -7.55 2.41 -4.75
N ALA A 108 -7.58 1.75 -3.59
CA ALA A 108 -6.84 2.15 -2.39
C ALA A 108 -5.34 2.29 -2.64
N TYR A 109 -4.75 1.52 -3.55
CA TYR A 109 -3.35 1.67 -3.94
C TYR A 109 -3.08 3.05 -4.57
N LYS A 110 -3.98 3.53 -5.43
CA LYS A 110 -3.86 4.86 -6.05
C LYS A 110 -4.04 5.97 -5.03
N ILE A 111 -5.02 5.85 -4.13
CA ILE A 111 -5.27 6.83 -3.05
C ILE A 111 -4.05 6.91 -2.12
N ALA A 112 -3.54 5.77 -1.65
CA ALA A 112 -2.35 5.73 -0.79
C ALA A 112 -1.11 6.26 -1.51
N GLY A 113 -0.94 5.92 -2.80
CA GLY A 113 0.15 6.44 -3.62
C GLY A 113 0.10 7.97 -3.76
N LEU A 114 -1.08 8.54 -4.03
CA LEU A 114 -1.28 9.99 -4.10
C LEU A 114 -1.06 10.67 -2.74
N ASP A 115 -1.52 10.05 -1.65
CA ASP A 115 -1.35 10.53 -0.29
C ASP A 115 0.14 10.65 0.10
N ALA A 116 0.95 9.63 -0.20
CA ALA A 116 2.41 9.71 -0.05
C ALA A 116 3.02 10.76 -1.00
N TRP A 117 2.68 10.69 -2.29
CA TRP A 117 3.26 11.55 -3.32
C TRP A 117 3.08 13.04 -3.01
N ASN A 118 1.93 13.45 -2.47
CA ASN A 118 1.67 14.82 -2.06
C ASN A 118 2.58 15.29 -0.90
N ARG A 119 3.00 14.38 -0.01
CA ARG A 119 3.89 14.67 1.12
C ARG A 119 5.38 14.63 0.78
N MET A 120 5.76 13.87 -0.25
CA MET A 120 7.16 13.76 -0.69
C MET A 120 7.73 15.05 -1.32
N GLY A 121 6.90 16.08 -1.54
CA GLY A 121 7.32 17.34 -2.13
C GLY A 121 7.60 17.23 -3.65
N ARG A 122 7.38 18.33 -4.37
CA ARG A 122 7.89 18.46 -5.74
C ARG A 122 9.39 18.74 -5.61
N GLY A 123 10.21 17.69 -5.66
CA GLY A 123 11.63 17.84 -5.92
C GLY A 123 11.87 18.65 -7.20
#